data_AF-A0A496AHS3-F1
#
_entry.id   AF-A0A496AHS3-F1
#
_cell.length_a   1.000
_cell.length_b   1.000
_cell.length_c   1.000
_cell.angle_alpha   90.00
_cell.angle_beta   90.00
_cell.angle_gamma   90.00
#
_symmetry.space_group_name_H-M   'P 1'
#
loop_
_entity.id
_entity.type
_entity.pdbx_description
1 polymer ?
#
loop_
_entity_poly.entity_id
_entity_poly.type
_entity_poly.pdbx_seq_one_letter_code
_entity_poly.pdbx_strand_id
1 'polypeptide(L)'
;MQFKQLPPNPSLEHLKSQAKKLLKAHRQGSVDACHRIRASFPKLATATEAEIQRAACGLQDAQLVIAREYRFANWTQLKEEVLRLNRGPDAAPDLFKILHTPVR
;
A
#
# COMPACT_ATOMS: atom_id res chain seq x y z
N MET A 1 -9.86 -2.20 6.15
CA MET A 1 -8.56 -2.22 5.45
C MET A 1 -8.61 -3.39 4.47
N GLN A 2 -8.43 -3.14 3.18
CA GLN A 2 -8.73 -4.14 2.16
C GLN A 2 -7.42 -4.75 1.67
N PHE A 3 -7.15 -5.99 2.08
CA PHE A 3 -5.90 -6.69 1.75
C PHE A 3 -6.00 -7.30 0.35
N LYS A 4 -5.01 -7.06 -0.50
CA LYS A 4 -4.93 -7.64 -1.85
C LYS A 4 -3.73 -8.57 -1.93
N GLN A 5 -3.92 -9.72 -2.57
CA GLN A 5 -2.82 -10.61 -2.91
C GLN A 5 -2.20 -10.15 -4.23
N LEU A 6 -0.88 -10.29 -4.37
CA LEU A 6 -0.19 -10.03 -5.62
C LEU A 6 -0.66 -11.05 -6.66
N PRO A 7 -1.09 -10.60 -7.87
CA PRO A 7 -1.39 -11.53 -8.96
C PRO A 7 -0.12 -12.26 -9.41
N PRO A 8 -0.25 -13.41 -10.10
CA PRO A 8 0.89 -14.23 -10.53
C PRO A 8 1.88 -13.49 -11.43
N ASN A 9 1.42 -12.48 -12.17
CA ASN A 9 2.27 -11.61 -12.99
C ASN A 9 2.14 -10.16 -12.52
N PRO A 10 2.79 -9.77 -11.41
CA PRO A 10 2.61 -8.44 -10.87
C PRO A 10 3.38 -7.40 -11.70
N SER A 11 2.73 -6.28 -12.01
CA SER A 11 3.31 -5.21 -12.82
C SER A 11 3.51 -3.94 -11.98
N LEU A 12 4.75 -3.45 -11.88
CA LEU A 12 5.06 -2.20 -11.17
C LEU A 12 4.29 -1.01 -11.74
N GLU A 13 4.03 -0.99 -13.04
CA GLU A 13 3.27 0.06 -13.71
C GLU A 13 1.80 0.10 -13.26
N HIS A 14 1.19 -1.07 -13.04
CA HIS A 14 -0.17 -1.18 -12.51
C HIS A 14 -0.22 -0.65 -11.07
N LEU A 15 0.76 -1.02 -10.24
CA LEU A 15 0.85 -0.55 -8.85
C LEU A 15 1.08 0.97 -8.77
N LYS A 16 1.96 1.52 -9.62
CA LYS A 16 2.16 2.97 -9.76
C LYS A 16 0.87 3.67 -10.20
N SER A 17 0.13 3.07 -11.13
CA SER A 17 -1.15 3.59 -11.60
C SER A 17 -2.22 3.57 -10.50
N GLN A 18 -2.27 2.52 -9.67
CA GLN A 18 -3.15 2.46 -8.50
C GLN A 18 -2.81 3.57 -7.49
N ALA A 19 -1.53 3.81 -7.20
CA ALA A 19 -1.11 4.89 -6.31
C ALA A 19 -1.51 6.27 -6.86
N LYS A 20 -1.30 6.52 -8.16
CA LYS A 20 -1.73 7.77 -8.82
C LYS A 20 -3.26 7.94 -8.77
N LYS A 21 -4.03 6.87 -9.02
CA LYS A 21 -5.49 6.90 -8.92
C LYS A 21 -5.95 7.23 -7.50
N LEU A 22 -5.33 6.63 -6.48
CA LEU A 22 -5.61 6.93 -5.07
C LEU A 22 -5.34 8.40 -4.75
N LEU A 23 -4.17 8.93 -5.17
CA LEU A 23 -3.83 10.34 -4.97
C LEU A 23 -4.84 11.27 -5.66
N LYS A 24 -5.24 10.93 -6.89
CA LYS A 24 -6.26 11.70 -7.61
C LYS A 24 -7.61 11.66 -6.88
N ALA A 25 -8.01 10.52 -6.34
CA ALA A 25 -9.26 10.37 -5.58
C ALA A 25 -9.22 11.17 -4.27
N HIS A 26 -8.10 11.17 -3.56
CA HIS A 26 -7.87 12.00 -2.37
C HIS A 26 -7.98 13.50 -2.69
N ARG A 27 -7.32 13.97 -3.76
CA ARG A 27 -7.41 15.37 -4.20
C ARG A 27 -8.83 15.80 -4.60
N GLN A 28 -9.66 14.85 -5.05
CA GLN A 28 -11.06 15.08 -5.38
C GLN A 28 -11.98 15.03 -4.14
N GLY A 29 -11.44 14.79 -2.94
CA GLY A 29 -12.23 14.69 -1.70
C GLY A 29 -13.00 13.38 -1.57
N SER A 30 -12.52 12.31 -2.21
CA SER A 30 -13.18 11.00 -2.12
C SER A 30 -13.01 10.43 -0.71
N VAL A 31 -14.14 10.16 -0.05
CA VAL A 31 -14.21 9.56 1.29
C VAL A 31 -13.46 8.24 1.35
N ASP A 32 -13.59 7.36 0.34
CA ASP A 32 -12.87 6.08 0.28
C ASP A 32 -11.35 6.28 0.34
N ALA A 33 -10.83 7.24 -0.43
CA ALA A 33 -9.40 7.53 -0.46
C ALA A 33 -8.90 8.04 0.90
N CYS A 34 -9.65 8.96 1.54
CA CYS A 34 -9.34 9.42 2.89
C CYS A 34 -9.37 8.27 3.90
N HIS A 35 -10.34 7.36 3.81
CA HIS A 35 -10.44 6.19 4.67
C HIS A 35 -9.24 5.24 4.52
N ARG A 36 -8.79 5.00 3.29
CA ARG A 36 -7.62 4.15 2.98
C ARG A 36 -6.31 4.77 3.46
N ILE A 37 -6.16 6.09 3.29
CA ILE A 37 -5.03 6.84 3.84
C ILE A 37 -5.06 6.76 5.37
N ARG A 38 -6.20 7.07 6.01
CA ARG A 38 -6.36 6.97 7.48
C ARG A 38 -5.92 5.62 8.05
N ALA A 39 -6.39 4.53 7.44
CA ALA A 39 -6.06 3.18 7.88
C ALA A 39 -4.57 2.84 7.73
N SER A 40 -3.87 3.51 6.82
CA SER A 40 -2.46 3.28 6.51
C SER A 40 -1.51 4.15 7.34
N PHE A 41 -1.99 5.21 7.99
CA PHE A 41 -1.17 6.13 8.77
C PHE A 41 -1.68 6.20 10.21
N PRO A 42 -0.98 5.60 11.20
CA PRO A 42 -1.41 5.65 12.59
C PRO A 42 -1.46 7.09 13.13
N LYS A 43 -0.60 7.99 12.62
CA LYS A 43 -0.61 9.42 12.96
C LYS A 43 -1.88 10.15 12.51
N LEU A 44 -2.59 9.62 11.52
CA LEU A 44 -3.84 10.17 11.01
C LEU A 44 -5.06 9.41 11.52
N ALA A 45 -4.88 8.40 12.38
CA ALA A 45 -5.98 7.54 12.87
C ALA A 45 -7.07 8.34 13.59
N THR A 46 -6.68 9.42 14.29
CA THR A 46 -7.58 10.33 14.99
C THR A 46 -8.00 11.54 14.14
N ALA A 47 -7.45 11.70 12.94
CA ALA A 47 -7.77 12.80 12.04
C ALA A 47 -9.14 12.57 11.36
N THR A 48 -9.87 13.67 11.15
CA THR A 48 -11.12 13.66 10.40
C THR A 48 -10.86 13.59 8.90
N GLU A 49 -11.87 13.23 8.12
CA GLU A 49 -11.74 13.16 6.66
C GLU A 49 -11.34 14.51 6.04
N ALA A 50 -11.85 15.61 6.60
CA ALA A 50 -11.47 16.96 6.22
C ALA A 50 -10.00 17.25 6.52
N GLU A 51 -9.50 16.86 7.70
CA GLU A 51 -8.09 17.01 8.06
C GLU A 51 -7.18 16.17 7.17
N ILE A 52 -7.59 14.93 6.84
CA ILE A 52 -6.85 14.07 5.92
C ILE A 52 -6.85 14.64 4.50
N GLN A 53 -7.97 15.21 4.04
CA GLN A 53 -8.05 15.87 2.73
C GLN A 53 -7.15 17.11 2.67
N ARG A 54 -7.06 17.86 3.78
CA ARG A 54 -6.17 19.03 3.91
C ARG A 54 -4.71 18.65 4.13
N ALA A 55 -4.45 17.45 4.66
CA ALA A 55 -3.11 16.94 4.83
C ALA A 55 -2.42 16.81 3.46
N ALA A 56 -1.14 17.17 3.41
CA ALA A 56 -0.32 17.02 2.21
C ALA A 56 -0.07 15.53 1.95
N CYS A 57 -1.02 14.86 1.29
CA CYS A 57 -0.83 13.50 0.78
C CYS A 57 -0.08 13.57 -0.54
N GLY A 58 1.17 13.13 -0.56
CA GLY A 58 1.99 13.04 -1.75
C GLY A 58 1.82 11.72 -2.50
N LEU A 59 2.57 11.58 -3.61
CA LEU A 59 2.67 10.31 -4.33
C LEU A 59 3.30 9.22 -3.45
N GLN A 60 4.26 9.59 -2.60
CA GLN A 60 4.93 8.65 -1.70
C GLN A 60 3.95 8.06 -0.67
N ASP A 61 3.08 8.90 -0.11
CA ASP A 61 2.04 8.44 0.83
C ASP A 61 1.06 7.49 0.14
N ALA A 62 0.62 7.83 -1.06
CA ALA A 62 -0.24 6.95 -1.85
C ALA A 62 0.45 5.61 -2.17
N GLN A 63 1.74 5.61 -2.51
CA GLN A 63 2.52 4.38 -2.72
C GLN A 63 2.63 3.54 -1.44
N LEU A 64 2.77 4.18 -0.27
CA LEU A 64 2.81 3.49 1.01
C LEU A 64 1.46 2.82 1.32
N VAL A 65 0.34 3.51 1.09
CA VAL A 65 -1.00 2.94 1.24
C VAL A 65 -1.14 1.67 0.39
N ILE A 66 -0.74 1.74 -0.88
CA ILE A 66 -0.77 0.57 -1.77
C ILE A 66 0.12 -0.54 -1.22
N ALA A 67 1.36 -0.26 -0.82
CA ALA A 67 2.25 -1.25 -0.23
C ALA A 67 1.62 -1.96 0.98
N ARG A 68 1.01 -1.20 1.89
CA ARG A 68 0.34 -1.76 3.08
C ARG A 68 -0.89 -2.60 2.74
N GLU A 69 -1.63 -2.24 1.70
CA GLU A 69 -2.74 -3.10 1.21
C GLU A 69 -2.25 -4.43 0.65
N TYR A 70 -1.06 -4.47 0.06
CA TYR A 70 -0.37 -5.70 -0.35
C TYR A 70 0.46 -6.34 0.79
N ARG A 71 0.32 -5.89 2.04
CA ARG A 71 1.03 -6.39 3.23
C ARG A 71 2.53 -6.11 3.28
N PHE A 72 3.01 -5.13 2.50
CA PHE A 72 4.39 -4.65 2.54
C PHE A 72 4.53 -3.42 3.44
N ALA A 73 5.67 -3.32 4.12
CA ALA A 73 5.96 -2.19 5.02
C ALA A 73 6.21 -0.88 4.29
N ASN A 74 6.76 -0.93 3.07
CA ASN A 74 7.08 0.22 2.24
C ASN A 74 7.07 -0.14 0.75
N TRP A 75 7.10 0.89 -0.10
CA TRP A 75 7.07 0.74 -1.56
C TRP A 75 8.29 -0.01 -2.13
N THR A 76 9.46 0.11 -1.49
CA THR A 76 10.69 -0.59 -1.93
C THR A 76 10.55 -2.10 -1.77
N GLN A 77 10.09 -2.57 -0.61
CA GLN A 77 9.81 -4.00 -0.37
C GLN A 77 8.83 -4.58 -1.40
N LEU A 78 7.76 -3.84 -1.70
CA LEU A 78 6.81 -4.23 -2.74
C LEU A 78 7.48 -4.32 -4.12
N LYS A 79 8.34 -3.36 -4.47
CA LYS A 79 9.07 -3.39 -5.75
C LYS A 79 10.00 -4.58 -5.85
N GLU A 80 10.73 -4.88 -4.79
CA GLU A 80 11.67 -6.00 -4.73
C GLU A 80 10.94 -7.32 -4.91
N GLU A 81 9.81 -7.53 -4.24
CA GLU A 81 8.98 -8.72 -4.42
C GLU A 81 8.47 -8.85 -5.87
N VAL A 82 8.00 -7.75 -6.47
CA VAL A 82 7.54 -7.76 -7.86
C VAL A 82 8.69 -8.09 -8.82
N LEU A 83 9.88 -7.54 -8.59
CA LEU A 83 11.07 -7.86 -9.37
C LEU A 83 11.48 -9.33 -9.19
N ARG A 84 11.39 -9.87 -7.98
CA ARG A 84 11.64 -11.28 -7.67
C ARG A 84 10.68 -12.20 -8.42
N LEU A 85 9.39 -11.91 -8.37
CA LEU A 85 8.35 -12.67 -9.08
C LEU A 85 8.50 -12.60 -10.60
N ASN A 86 8.90 -11.45 -11.16
CA ASN A 86 9.15 -11.30 -12.60
C ASN A 86 10.45 -11.98 -13.07
N ARG A 87 11.45 -12.18 -12.19
CA ARG A 87 12.69 -12.90 -12.53
C ARG A 87 12.54 -14.43 -12.53
N GLY A 88 11.38 -14.96 -12.15
CA GLY A 88 11.15 -16.39 -12.01
C GLY A 88 11.62 -16.92 -10.65
N PRO A 89 11.12 -18.11 -10.22
CA PRO A 89 11.22 -18.63 -8.84
C PRO A 89 12.65 -19.00 -8.34
N ASP A 90 13.72 -18.56 -9.00
CA ASP A 90 15.10 -18.98 -8.68
C ASP A 90 15.82 -18.11 -7.63
N ALA A 91 15.21 -17.02 -7.14
CA ALA A 91 15.84 -16.10 -6.18
C ALA A 91 15.16 -16.08 -4.80
N ALA A 92 15.11 -17.24 -4.12
CA ALA A 92 15.05 -17.47 -2.66
C ALA A 92 14.05 -16.65 -1.78
N PRO A 93 14.00 -16.90 -0.47
CA PRO A 93 13.15 -17.87 0.17
C PRO A 93 11.87 -17.26 0.78
N ASP A 94 10.89 -18.14 0.94
CA ASP A 94 9.68 -18.06 1.73
C ASP A 94 9.66 -16.97 2.85
N LEU A 95 9.05 -15.83 2.54
CA LEU A 95 8.78 -14.72 3.47
C LEU A 95 7.38 -14.79 4.09
N PHE A 96 6.72 -15.96 4.05
CA PHE A 96 5.41 -16.15 4.70
C PHE A 96 5.49 -16.23 6.24
N LYS A 97 6.65 -15.88 6.84
CA LYS A 97 6.94 -16.10 8.26
C LYS A 97 6.90 -14.87 9.17
N ILE A 98 6.44 -13.70 8.72
CA ILE A 98 6.37 -12.52 9.61
C ILE A 98 4.94 -11.97 9.67
N LEU A 99 4.32 -12.14 10.86
CA LEU A 99 3.02 -11.64 11.35
C LEU A 99 1.86 -12.67 11.46
N HIS A 100 2.10 -13.79 12.13
CA HIS A 100 1.17 -14.24 13.18
C HIS A 100 1.97 -14.35 14.48
N THR A 101 1.91 -13.31 15.30
CA THR A 101 2.31 -13.39 16.70
C THR A 101 1.06 -13.74 17.49
N PRO A 102 0.89 -14.96 18.02
CA PRO A 102 -0.12 -15.21 19.03
C PRO A 102 0.37 -14.55 20.33
N VAL A 103 -0.35 -13.53 20.79
CA VAL A 103 -0.24 -13.09 22.18
C VAL A 103 -0.98 -14.13 23.02
N ARG A 104 -0.22 -14.81 23.88
CA ARG A 104 -0.73 -15.74 24.89
C ARG A 104 -1.15 -14.96 26.12
#